data_AF-A0AAJ5WYI8-F1
#
_entry.id   AF-A0AAJ5WYI8-F1
#
_cell.length_a   1.000
_cell.length_b   1.000
_cell.length_c   1.000
_cell.angle_alpha   90.00
_cell.angle_beta   90.00
_cell.angle_gamma   90.00
#
_symmetry.space_group_name_H-M   'P 1'
#
loop_
_entity.id
_entity.type
_entity.pdbx_description
1 polymer ?
#
loop_
_entity_poly.entity_id
_entity_poly.type
_entity_poly.pdbx_seq_one_letter_code
_entity_poly.pdbx_strand_id
1 'polypeptide(L)'
;MKEQFLALYQNMITEMEQCSQRFTTEKEQIEFCFQTCERNWFQLQQCLTQLQFSNDTEEIWFFKVLKPRFTALLEYYTLVYKAHLFLPDTDPAEVNNFWQKELRFAEKFFHDNSSFYQYYKSGDTELDELYFVRANNDPTQPSHRSYNINPQATTTHDPLLAALIARERYVHYVREKMGRPPEGHPAESPNP
;
A
#
# COMPACT_ATOMS: atom_id res chain seq x y z
N MET A 1 -8.22 -20.17 -8.06
CA MET A 1 -7.56 -18.91 -8.43
C MET A 1 -7.54 -17.91 -7.27
N LYS A 2 -8.70 -17.49 -6.74
CA LYS A 2 -8.76 -16.65 -5.52
C LYS A 2 -7.95 -17.23 -4.34
N GLU A 3 -8.14 -18.51 -4.04
CA GLU A 3 -7.41 -19.22 -2.97
C GLU A 3 -5.89 -19.22 -3.18
N GLN A 4 -5.43 -19.35 -4.43
CA GLN A 4 -4.00 -19.33 -4.75
C GLN A 4 -3.38 -17.97 -4.44
N PHE A 5 -4.06 -16.87 -4.77
CA PHE A 5 -3.57 -15.53 -4.46
C PHE A 5 -3.64 -15.20 -2.97
N LEU A 6 -4.67 -15.68 -2.27
CA LEU A 6 -4.75 -15.56 -0.81
C LEU A 6 -3.64 -16.35 -0.12
N ALA A 7 -3.33 -17.56 -0.60
CA ALA A 7 -2.20 -18.34 -0.11
C ALA A 7 -0.86 -17.65 -0.39
N LEU A 8 -0.67 -17.07 -1.58
CA LEU A 8 0.51 -16.26 -1.92
C LEU A 8 0.66 -15.09 -0.95
N TYR A 9 -0.42 -14.35 -0.69
CA TYR A 9 -0.42 -13.26 0.27
C TYR A 9 -0.07 -13.75 1.68
N GLN A 10 -0.67 -14.84 2.15
CA GLN A 10 -0.41 -15.34 3.48
C GLN A 10 1.03 -15.82 3.67
N ASN A 11 1.59 -16.46 2.64
CA ASN A 11 3.00 -16.85 2.64
C ASN A 11 3.92 -15.62 2.72
N MET A 12 3.60 -14.56 1.97
CA MET A 12 4.34 -13.30 2.03
C MET A 12 4.33 -12.70 3.44
N ILE A 13 3.15 -12.60 4.07
CA ILE A 13 3.02 -12.06 5.44
C ILE A 13 3.81 -12.93 6.44
N THR A 14 3.63 -14.24 6.38
CA THR A 14 4.33 -15.18 7.27
C THR A 14 5.84 -15.07 7.13
N GLU A 15 6.35 -14.88 5.92
CA GLU A 15 7.78 -14.67 5.68
C GLU A 15 8.25 -13.33 6.26
N MET A 16 7.47 -12.26 6.10
CA MET A 16 7.80 -10.94 6.63
C MET A 16 7.82 -10.92 8.17
N GLU A 17 6.92 -11.62 8.84
CA GLU A 17 6.87 -11.72 10.31
C GLU A 17 8.15 -12.34 10.90
N GLN A 18 8.82 -13.21 10.14
CA GLN A 18 10.08 -13.84 10.55
C GLN A 18 11.28 -12.88 10.48
N CYS A 19 11.14 -11.68 9.92
CA CYS A 19 12.27 -10.74 9.76
C CYS A 19 12.90 -10.37 11.11
N SER A 20 12.09 -10.16 12.14
CA SER A 20 12.52 -9.79 13.49
C SER A 20 13.37 -10.87 14.18
N GLN A 21 13.18 -12.14 13.79
CA GLN A 21 13.95 -13.28 14.29
C GLN A 21 15.25 -13.48 13.49
N ARG A 22 15.27 -13.05 12.23
CA ARG A 22 16.38 -13.22 11.29
C ARG A 22 17.39 -12.09 11.33
N PHE A 23 16.95 -10.87 11.60
CA PHE A 23 17.76 -9.67 11.51
C PHE A 23 17.65 -8.83 12.78
N THR A 24 18.78 -8.28 13.22
CA THR A 24 18.87 -7.52 14.46
C THR A 24 18.66 -6.03 14.24
N THR A 25 19.03 -5.51 13.06
CA THR A 25 18.87 -4.09 12.75
C THR A 25 17.56 -3.84 12.00
N GLU A 26 16.94 -2.70 12.30
CA GLU A 26 15.74 -2.25 11.59
C GLU A 26 15.98 -2.11 10.07
N LYS A 27 17.16 -1.62 9.68
CA LYS A 27 17.53 -1.46 8.27
C LYS A 27 17.48 -2.78 7.51
N GLU A 28 18.06 -3.85 8.07
CA GLU A 28 18.02 -5.18 7.47
C GLU A 28 16.59 -5.73 7.41
N GLN A 29 15.78 -5.52 8.45
CA GLN A 29 14.37 -5.95 8.47
C GLN A 29 13.55 -5.25 7.37
N ILE A 30 13.74 -3.94 7.18
CA ILE A 30 13.07 -3.15 6.14
C ILE A 30 13.49 -3.63 4.75
N GLU A 31 14.79 -3.81 4.52
CA GLU A 31 15.31 -4.28 3.24
C GLU A 31 14.76 -5.67 2.89
N PHE A 32 14.75 -6.59 3.88
CA PHE A 32 14.17 -7.91 3.71
C PHE A 32 12.67 -7.86 3.39
N CYS A 33 11.90 -7.04 4.10
CA CYS A 33 10.47 -6.89 3.86
C CYS A 33 10.19 -6.25 2.49
N PHE A 34 10.97 -5.25 2.10
CA PHE A 34 10.89 -4.61 0.78
C PHE A 34 11.11 -5.64 -0.34
N GLN A 35 12.21 -6.39 -0.28
CA GLN A 35 12.53 -7.44 -1.25
C GLN A 35 11.47 -8.55 -1.30
N THR A 36 10.90 -8.90 -0.14
CA THR A 36 9.82 -9.88 -0.03
C THR A 36 8.55 -9.38 -0.70
N CYS A 37 8.18 -8.12 -0.49
CA CYS A 37 7.05 -7.49 -1.17
C CYS A 37 7.27 -7.44 -2.69
N GLU A 38 8.46 -7.01 -3.14
CA GLU A 38 8.78 -6.88 -4.56
C GLU A 38 8.69 -8.22 -5.29
N ARG A 39 9.26 -9.29 -4.70
CA ARG A 39 9.22 -10.65 -5.26
C ARG A 39 7.78 -11.17 -5.37
N ASN A 40 6.98 -11.03 -4.33
CA ASN A 40 5.60 -11.53 -4.32
C ASN A 40 4.70 -10.71 -5.25
N TRP A 41 4.93 -9.40 -5.34
CA TRP A 41 4.27 -8.54 -6.32
C TRP A 41 4.61 -8.98 -7.76
N PHE A 42 5.88 -9.25 -8.05
CA PHE A 42 6.31 -9.75 -9.35
C PHE A 42 5.66 -11.10 -9.69
N GLN A 43 5.58 -12.03 -8.73
CA GLN A 43 4.88 -13.31 -8.92
C GLN A 43 3.38 -13.11 -9.22
N LEU A 44 2.72 -12.21 -8.50
CA LEU A 44 1.33 -11.85 -8.78
C LEU A 44 1.20 -11.30 -10.21
N GLN A 45 2.08 -10.40 -10.64
CA GLN A 45 2.09 -9.85 -12.00
C GLN A 45 2.27 -10.93 -13.08
N GLN A 46 3.09 -11.94 -12.84
CA GLN A 46 3.24 -13.06 -13.78
C GLN A 46 1.92 -13.83 -13.94
N CYS A 47 1.22 -14.10 -12.84
CA CYS A 47 -0.11 -14.72 -12.89
C CYS A 47 -1.16 -13.84 -13.59
N LEU A 48 -1.03 -12.51 -13.52
CA LEU A 48 -1.95 -11.58 -14.17
C LEU A 48 -1.91 -11.62 -15.69
N THR A 49 -0.79 -12.04 -16.29
CA THR A 49 -0.66 -12.09 -17.76
C THR A 49 -1.63 -13.06 -18.44
N GLN A 50 -2.14 -14.04 -17.70
CA GLN A 50 -3.08 -15.06 -18.18
C GLN A 50 -4.47 -14.91 -17.55
N LEU A 51 -4.68 -13.88 -16.73
CA LEU A 51 -5.90 -13.71 -15.97
C LEU A 51 -7.00 -13.09 -16.82
N GLN A 52 -8.15 -13.76 -16.87
CA GLN A 52 -9.40 -13.18 -17.37
C GLN A 52 -10.40 -13.18 -16.22
N PHE A 53 -11.01 -12.03 -15.95
CA PHE A 53 -12.08 -11.93 -14.97
C PHE A 53 -13.37 -12.44 -15.60
N SER A 54 -14.13 -13.20 -14.81
CA SER A 54 -15.39 -13.79 -15.23
C SER A 54 -16.52 -12.75 -15.33
N ASN A 55 -16.42 -11.68 -14.54
CA ASN A 55 -17.36 -10.57 -14.46
C ASN A 55 -16.75 -9.39 -13.69
N ASP A 56 -17.44 -8.25 -13.70
CA ASP A 56 -17.02 -7.03 -13.01
C ASP A 56 -16.90 -7.23 -11.50
N THR A 57 -17.73 -8.06 -10.87
CA THR A 57 -17.60 -8.36 -9.43
C THR A 57 -16.24 -9.00 -9.09
N GLU A 58 -15.76 -9.92 -9.93
CA GLU A 58 -14.45 -10.54 -9.75
C GLU A 58 -13.31 -9.54 -9.98
N GLU A 59 -13.45 -8.68 -11.00
CA GLU A 59 -12.50 -7.63 -11.32
C GLU A 59 -12.40 -6.58 -10.20
N ILE A 60 -13.54 -6.09 -9.70
CA ILE A 60 -13.64 -5.18 -8.56
C ILE A 60 -13.00 -5.81 -7.33
N TRP A 61 -13.33 -7.07 -7.01
CA TRP A 61 -12.71 -7.76 -5.88
C TRP A 61 -11.18 -7.82 -6.03
N PHE A 62 -10.69 -8.08 -7.23
CA PHE A 62 -9.26 -8.11 -7.50
C PHE A 62 -8.61 -6.75 -7.26
N PHE A 63 -9.11 -5.68 -7.86
CA PHE A 63 -8.49 -4.34 -7.81
C PHE A 63 -8.75 -3.56 -6.52
N LYS A 64 -9.89 -3.78 -5.87
CA LYS A 64 -10.26 -3.12 -4.59
C LYS A 64 -9.74 -3.86 -3.36
N VAL A 65 -9.66 -5.20 -3.42
CA VAL A 65 -9.38 -6.02 -2.22
C VAL A 65 -8.08 -6.79 -2.32
N LEU A 66 -7.90 -7.62 -3.36
CA LEU A 66 -6.77 -8.53 -3.40
C LEU A 66 -5.46 -7.82 -3.72
N LYS A 67 -5.41 -7.09 -4.82
CA LYS A 67 -4.20 -6.43 -5.30
C LYS A 67 -3.66 -5.39 -4.31
N PRO A 68 -4.49 -4.51 -3.70
CA PRO A 68 -4.01 -3.54 -2.72
C PRO A 68 -3.32 -4.17 -1.51
N ARG A 69 -3.63 -5.42 -1.14
CA ARG A 69 -2.91 -6.13 -0.07
C ARG A 69 -1.42 -6.28 -0.38
N PHE A 70 -1.05 -6.48 -1.64
CA PHE A 70 0.35 -6.56 -2.06
C PHE A 70 0.94 -5.18 -2.32
N THR A 71 0.28 -4.38 -3.14
CA THR A 71 0.84 -3.10 -3.60
C THR A 71 0.92 -2.07 -2.49
N ALA A 72 0.01 -2.06 -1.51
CA ALA A 72 0.10 -1.16 -0.36
C ALA A 72 1.28 -1.51 0.56
N LEU A 73 1.62 -2.79 0.70
CA LEU A 73 2.81 -3.20 1.46
C LEU A 73 4.09 -2.80 0.72
N LEU A 74 4.15 -3.00 -0.60
CA LEU A 74 5.28 -2.57 -1.42
C LEU A 74 5.45 -1.04 -1.37
N GLU A 75 4.38 -0.26 -1.49
CA GLU A 75 4.40 1.20 -1.31
C GLU A 75 4.88 1.58 0.09
N TYR A 76 4.35 0.93 1.14
CA TYR A 76 4.73 1.20 2.52
C TYR A 76 6.22 0.98 2.76
N TYR A 77 6.76 -0.18 2.39
CA TYR A 77 8.19 -0.44 2.54
C TYR A 77 9.04 0.41 1.60
N THR A 78 8.51 0.86 0.46
CA THR A 78 9.18 1.88 -0.38
C THR A 78 9.32 3.21 0.37
N LEU A 79 8.27 3.66 1.06
CA LEU A 79 8.29 4.88 1.86
C LEU A 79 9.29 4.75 3.02
N VAL A 80 9.20 3.67 3.80
CA VAL A 80 10.08 3.42 4.94
C VAL A 80 11.54 3.30 4.50
N TYR A 81 11.83 2.56 3.43
CA TYR A 81 13.19 2.42 2.90
C TYR A 81 13.77 3.78 2.48
N LYS A 82 12.98 4.60 1.76
CA LYS A 82 13.40 5.97 1.40
C LYS A 82 13.61 6.84 2.64
N ALA A 83 12.75 6.72 3.64
CA ALA A 83 12.87 7.47 4.87
C ALA A 83 14.23 7.20 5.55
N HIS A 84 14.60 5.93 5.65
CA HIS A 84 15.90 5.51 6.17
C HIS A 84 17.08 5.97 5.32
N LEU A 85 16.95 5.95 3.98
CA LEU A 85 18.01 6.39 3.07
C LEU A 85 18.32 7.89 3.20
N PHE A 86 17.31 8.70 3.50
CA PHE A 86 17.42 10.16 3.59
C PHE A 86 17.40 10.68 5.04
N LEU A 87 17.42 9.80 6.03
CA LEU A 87 17.45 10.17 7.44
C LEU A 87 18.79 10.87 7.75
N PRO A 88 18.79 12.06 8.37
CA PRO A 88 20.03 12.71 8.79
C PRO A 88 20.74 11.94 9.91
N ASP A 89 22.06 11.80 9.83
CA ASP A 89 22.86 10.97 10.77
C ASP A 89 23.52 11.75 11.92
N THR A 90 23.33 13.06 12.03
CA THR A 90 24.24 13.92 12.83
C THR A 90 23.61 14.83 13.87
N ASP A 91 22.39 15.35 13.68
CA ASP A 91 21.72 16.23 14.65
C ASP A 91 20.31 15.74 15.02
N PRO A 92 20.01 15.49 16.31
CA PRO A 92 18.66 15.18 16.79
C PRO A 92 17.58 16.18 16.35
N ALA A 93 17.92 17.48 16.24
CA ALA A 93 16.97 18.49 15.77
C ALA A 93 16.63 18.30 14.27
N GLU A 94 17.63 17.98 13.46
CA GLU A 94 17.43 17.66 12.04
C GLU A 94 16.63 16.37 11.85
N VAL A 95 16.90 15.33 12.65
CA VAL A 95 16.12 14.08 12.66
C VAL A 95 14.66 14.33 13.01
N ASN A 96 14.39 15.13 14.05
CA ASN A 96 13.03 15.48 14.43
C ASN A 96 12.31 16.29 13.34
N ASN A 97 13.00 17.26 12.72
CA ASN A 97 12.43 18.05 11.62
C ASN A 97 12.16 17.18 10.38
N PHE A 98 13.03 16.20 10.09
CA PHE A 98 12.83 15.23 9.03
C PHE A 98 11.51 14.45 9.24
N TRP A 99 11.32 13.84 10.41
CA TRP A 99 10.09 13.06 10.68
C TRP A 99 8.84 13.93 10.68
N GLN A 100 8.91 15.18 11.17
CA GLN A 100 7.79 16.12 11.05
C GLN A 100 7.45 16.44 9.60
N LYS A 101 8.45 16.57 8.73
CA LYS A 101 8.26 16.81 7.30
C LYS A 101 7.63 15.58 6.62
N GLU A 102 8.11 14.38 6.93
CA GLU A 102 7.53 13.13 6.43
C GLU A 102 6.06 12.98 6.86
N LEU A 103 5.74 13.27 8.13
CA LEU A 103 4.37 13.24 8.62
C LEU A 103 3.46 14.22 7.87
N ARG A 104 3.90 15.48 7.72
CA ARG A 104 3.14 16.50 6.96
C ARG A 104 2.90 16.08 5.51
N PHE A 105 3.88 15.46 4.85
CA PHE A 105 3.69 14.96 3.49
C PHE A 105 2.72 13.80 3.41
N ALA A 106 2.78 12.88 4.37
CA ALA A 106 1.84 11.76 4.43
C ALA A 106 0.41 12.24 4.70
N GLU A 107 0.21 13.18 5.63
CA GLU A 107 -1.10 13.75 5.96
C GLU A 107 -1.67 14.61 4.82
N LYS A 108 -0.82 15.40 4.15
CA LYS A 108 -1.22 16.19 2.98
C LYS A 108 -1.80 15.31 1.87
N PHE A 109 -1.29 14.09 1.69
CA PHE A 109 -1.81 13.18 0.68
C PHE A 109 -3.28 12.79 0.93
N PHE A 110 -3.70 12.61 2.19
CA PHE A 110 -5.11 12.36 2.50
C PHE A 110 -5.97 13.58 2.19
N HIS A 111 -5.48 14.78 2.48
CA HIS A 111 -6.18 16.02 2.15
C HIS A 111 -6.33 16.20 0.64
N ASP A 112 -5.25 16.01 -0.12
CA ASP A 112 -5.25 16.16 -1.58
C ASP A 112 -6.14 15.12 -2.29
N ASN A 113 -6.44 13.99 -1.62
CA ASN A 113 -7.27 12.91 -2.13
C ASN A 113 -8.53 12.68 -1.29
N SER A 114 -9.05 13.72 -0.62
CA SER A 114 -10.07 13.59 0.43
C SER A 114 -11.34 12.87 -0.03
N SER A 115 -11.82 13.14 -1.25
CA SER A 115 -13.06 12.53 -1.77
C SER A 115 -12.93 11.01 -1.90
N PHE A 116 -11.84 10.53 -2.53
CA PHE A 116 -11.60 9.10 -2.68
C PHE A 116 -11.21 8.45 -1.34
N TYR A 117 -10.51 9.18 -0.47
CA TYR A 117 -10.22 8.69 0.87
C TYR A 117 -11.49 8.48 1.70
N GLN A 118 -12.45 9.39 1.66
CA GLN A 118 -13.76 9.24 2.31
C GLN A 118 -14.53 8.04 1.75
N TYR A 119 -14.57 7.89 0.42
CA TYR A 119 -15.12 6.71 -0.24
C TYR A 119 -14.53 5.42 0.33
N TYR A 120 -13.19 5.31 0.33
CA TYR A 120 -12.48 4.16 0.88
C TYR A 120 -12.84 3.90 2.35
N LYS A 121 -12.80 4.92 3.21
CA LYS A 121 -13.05 4.77 4.66
C LYS A 121 -14.49 4.40 4.99
N SER A 122 -15.44 4.82 4.17
CA SER A 122 -16.86 4.51 4.37
C SER A 122 -17.24 3.06 4.03
N GLY A 123 -16.38 2.34 3.28
CA GLY A 123 -16.71 1.01 2.77
C GLY A 123 -17.76 1.02 1.66
N ASP A 124 -18.05 2.19 1.07
CA ASP A 124 -19.00 2.37 -0.02
C ASP A 124 -18.61 1.52 -1.25
N THR A 125 -19.63 1.15 -2.02
CA THR A 125 -19.55 0.32 -3.23
C THR A 125 -20.22 0.96 -4.44
N GLU A 126 -20.93 2.10 -4.28
CA GLU A 126 -21.67 2.75 -5.38
C GLU A 126 -20.76 3.17 -6.54
N LEU A 127 -19.48 3.45 -6.27
CA LEU A 127 -18.50 3.87 -7.26
C LEU A 127 -17.52 2.75 -7.66
N ASP A 128 -17.77 1.51 -7.25
CA ASP A 128 -16.84 0.39 -7.50
C ASP A 128 -16.62 0.13 -8.98
N GLU A 129 -17.70 0.14 -9.78
CA GLU A 129 -17.60 -0.03 -11.22
C GLU A 129 -16.77 1.10 -11.86
N LEU A 130 -17.00 2.35 -11.44
CA LEU A 130 -16.26 3.50 -11.95
C LEU A 130 -14.76 3.42 -11.62
N TYR A 131 -14.42 2.96 -10.43
CA TYR A 131 -13.06 3.00 -9.91
C TYR A 131 -12.22 1.76 -10.21
N PHE A 132 -12.86 0.59 -10.29
CA PHE A 132 -12.16 -0.70 -10.29
C PHE A 132 -12.47 -1.61 -11.48
N VAL A 133 -13.27 -1.16 -12.46
CA VAL A 133 -13.46 -1.86 -13.73
C VAL A 133 -12.65 -1.19 -14.82
N ARG A 134 -11.77 -1.94 -15.49
CA ARG A 134 -10.84 -1.40 -16.50
C ARG A 134 -11.53 -0.82 -17.72
N ALA A 135 -12.74 -1.27 -18.06
CA ALA A 135 -13.51 -0.69 -19.15
C ALA A 135 -13.83 0.80 -18.92
N ASN A 136 -13.83 1.25 -17.66
CA ASN A 136 -14.05 2.63 -17.25
C ASN A 136 -12.74 3.42 -17.11
N ASN A 137 -11.58 2.84 -17.47
CA ASN A 137 -10.32 3.55 -17.43
C ASN A 137 -10.31 4.68 -18.45
N ASP A 138 -10.28 5.92 -17.96
CA ASP A 138 -10.07 7.11 -18.78
C ASP A 138 -8.57 7.33 -19.00
N PRO A 139 -8.05 7.16 -20.25
CA PRO A 139 -6.63 7.34 -20.54
C PRO A 139 -6.17 8.80 -20.39
N THR A 140 -7.09 9.76 -20.26
CA THR A 140 -6.78 11.18 -20.05
C THR A 140 -6.58 11.53 -18.58
N GLN A 141 -6.98 10.65 -17.66
CA GLN A 141 -6.77 10.89 -16.24
C GLN A 141 -5.32 10.60 -15.84
N PRO A 142 -4.67 11.49 -15.05
CA PRO A 142 -3.35 11.23 -14.55
C PRO A 142 -3.39 10.00 -13.63
N SER A 143 -2.69 8.93 -14.02
CA SER A 143 -2.60 7.75 -13.18
C SER A 143 -1.70 8.05 -11.97
N HIS A 144 -2.15 7.63 -10.78
CA HIS A 144 -1.24 7.55 -9.64
C HIS A 144 -0.13 6.53 -9.95
N ARG A 145 1.06 6.74 -9.38
CA ARG A 145 2.25 5.92 -9.64
C ARG A 145 1.88 4.44 -9.65
N SER A 146 2.11 3.82 -10.79
CA SER A 146 1.72 2.45 -11.06
C SER A 146 2.99 1.64 -11.21
N TYR A 147 3.25 0.68 -10.30
CA TYR A 147 4.31 -0.32 -10.47
C TYR A 147 3.97 -1.37 -11.54
N ASN A 148 2.90 -1.13 -12.31
CA ASN A 148 2.37 -2.08 -13.26
C ASN A 148 3.14 -1.96 -14.58
N ILE A 149 3.81 -3.04 -14.96
CA ILE A 149 4.47 -3.18 -16.27
C ILE A 149 3.41 -3.42 -17.36
N ASN A 150 2.22 -3.92 -16.99
CA ASN A 150 1.13 -4.27 -17.89
C ASN A 150 -0.08 -3.33 -17.68
N PRO A 151 -0.57 -2.62 -18.73
CA PRO A 151 -1.79 -1.82 -18.67
C PRO A 151 -3.04 -2.63 -18.25
N GLN A 152 -3.07 -3.93 -18.53
CA GLN A 152 -4.15 -4.83 -18.11
C GLN A 152 -4.13 -5.12 -16.60
N ALA A 153 -3.04 -4.79 -15.92
CA ALA A 153 -2.88 -5.02 -14.50
C ALA A 153 -3.25 -3.79 -13.67
N THR A 154 -3.91 -2.75 -14.21
CA THR A 154 -4.27 -1.55 -13.45
C THR A 154 -5.62 -0.99 -13.87
N THR A 155 -6.27 -0.33 -12.92
CA THR A 155 -7.45 0.53 -13.02
C THR A 155 -7.04 1.98 -12.73
N THR A 156 -7.99 2.91 -12.81
CA THR A 156 -7.76 4.32 -12.46
C THR A 156 -7.43 4.51 -10.98
N HIS A 157 -8.02 3.72 -10.08
CA HIS A 157 -7.98 3.99 -8.63
C HIS A 157 -7.26 2.95 -7.78
N ASP A 158 -6.94 1.75 -8.28
CA ASP A 158 -6.18 0.78 -7.48
C ASP A 158 -4.79 1.26 -7.03
N PRO A 159 -4.01 2.07 -7.80
CA PRO A 159 -2.72 2.56 -7.31
C PRO A 159 -2.91 3.64 -6.24
N LEU A 160 -3.97 4.46 -6.38
CA LEU A 160 -4.33 5.46 -5.37
C LEU A 160 -4.77 4.79 -4.06
N LEU A 161 -5.60 3.74 -4.15
CA LEU A 161 -6.02 2.96 -3.00
C LEU A 161 -4.82 2.35 -2.27
N ALA A 162 -3.90 1.73 -3.01
CA ALA A 162 -2.67 1.19 -2.44
C ALA A 162 -1.83 2.26 -1.73
N ALA A 163 -1.67 3.43 -2.36
CA ALA A 163 -0.94 4.56 -1.78
C ALA A 163 -1.61 5.11 -0.51
N LEU A 164 -2.95 5.14 -0.45
CA LEU A 164 -3.69 5.56 0.76
C LEU A 164 -3.44 4.58 1.91
N ILE A 165 -3.63 3.27 1.68
CA ILE A 165 -3.42 2.22 2.69
C ILE A 165 -1.95 2.23 3.17
N ALA A 166 -1.00 2.37 2.25
CA ALA A 166 0.41 2.45 2.57
C ALA A 166 0.74 3.65 3.46
N ARG A 167 0.13 4.81 3.18
CA ARG A 167 0.33 6.02 3.96
C ARG A 167 -0.32 5.97 5.32
N GLU A 168 -1.46 5.30 5.47
CA GLU A 168 -2.05 5.08 6.81
C GLU A 168 -1.03 4.35 7.69
N ARG A 169 -0.43 3.26 7.19
CA ARG A 169 0.65 2.53 7.88
C ARG A 169 1.89 3.40 8.10
N TYR A 170 2.30 4.18 7.11
CA TYR A 170 3.49 5.03 7.20
C TYR A 170 3.33 6.15 8.24
N VAL A 171 2.13 6.73 8.38
CA VAL A 171 1.85 7.71 9.44
C VAL A 171 2.05 7.10 10.83
N HIS A 172 1.59 5.87 11.05
CA HIS A 172 1.84 5.16 12.32
C HIS A 172 3.34 5.00 12.57
N TYR A 173 4.07 4.50 11.58
CA TYR A 173 5.52 4.32 11.64
C TYR A 173 6.26 5.64 11.96
N VAL A 174 5.93 6.73 11.26
CA VAL A 174 6.56 8.05 11.50
C VAL A 174 6.25 8.57 12.91
N ARG A 175 5.01 8.39 13.40
CA ARG A 175 4.62 8.78 14.77
C ARG A 175 5.40 7.99 15.81
N GLU A 176 5.59 6.69 15.62
CA GLU A 176 6.45 5.86 16.47
C GLU A 176 7.89 6.39 16.50
N LYS A 177 8.46 6.76 15.34
CA LYS A 177 9.81 7.37 15.26
C LYS A 177 9.92 8.71 15.96
N MET A 178 8.83 9.45 16.07
CA MET A 178 8.75 10.70 16.82
C MET A 178 8.48 10.50 18.32
N GLY A 179 8.31 9.26 18.79
CA GLY A 179 7.91 8.97 20.17
C GLY A 179 6.47 9.39 20.49
N ARG A 180 5.60 9.52 19.49
CA ARG A 180 4.19 9.88 19.66
C ARG A 180 3.34 8.62 19.54
N PRO A 181 2.44 8.33 20.50
CA PRO A 181 1.51 7.21 20.34
C PRO A 181 0.57 7.45 19.15
N PRO A 182 0.01 6.40 18.55
CA PRO A 182 -1.03 6.56 17.54
C PRO A 182 -2.22 7.30 18.18
N GLU A 183 -2.63 8.43 17.60
CA GLU A 183 -3.91 9.04 17.95
C GLU A 183 -5.00 8.03 17.63
N GLY A 184 -5.78 7.64 18.65
CA GLY A 184 -6.95 6.80 18.45
C GLY A 184 -7.91 7.48 17.49
N HIS A 185 -8.09 6.88 16.32
CA HIS A 185 -9.30 7.06 15.51
C HIS A 185 -10.10 5.76 15.61
N PRO A 186 -11.44 5.87 15.62
CA PRO A 186 -12.30 4.85 16.20
C PRO A 186 -12.18 3.54 15.41
N ALA A 187 -11.96 2.46 16.18
CA ALA A 187 -12.11 1.05 15.86
C ALA A 187 -11.78 0.62 14.41
N GLU A 188 -10.74 -0.18 14.28
CA GLU A 188 -10.81 -1.33 13.37
C GLU A 188 -12.10 -2.10 13.70
N SER A 189 -13.16 -1.82 12.96
CA SER A 189 -14.27 -2.76 12.82
C SER A 189 -13.72 -3.96 12.06
N PRO A 190 -13.78 -5.18 12.61
CA PRO A 190 -13.54 -6.36 11.81
C PRO A 190 -14.70 -6.41 10.81
N ASN A 191 -14.43 -6.07 9.55
CA ASN A 191 -15.48 -6.20 8.53
C ASN A 191 -15.73 -7.71 8.30
N PRO A 192 -17.01 -8.15 8.27
CA PRO A 192 -17.40 -9.54 8.08
C PRO A 192 -17.06 -10.09 6.69
#